data_AF-A0A7C4RJ38-F1
#
_entry.id   AF-A0A7C4RJ38-F1
#
_cell.length_a   1.000
_cell.length_b   1.000
_cell.length_c   1.000
_cell.angle_alpha   90.00
_cell.angle_beta   90.00
_cell.angle_gamma   90.00
#
_symmetry.space_group_name_H-M   'P 1'
#
loop_
_entity.id
_entity.type
_entity.pdbx_description
1 polymer ?
#
loop_
_entity_poly.entity_id
_entity_poly.type
_entity_poly.pdbx_seq_one_letter_code
_entity_poly.pdbx_strand_id
1 'polypeptide(L)'
;MSLQYPDSIIVKLSFLGYDVKGSGKAKPNDVRRWLMGLEKSPTRPLPLVVCEESEIAKEDLIPHAFALIKEPMVTARKGAKNKAVGAISIYLYSGPADKFYKVCGAFKDALERAKSIRSLSFSSYEIFVCKRW
;
A
#
# COMPACT_ATOMS: atom_id res chain seq x y z
N MET A 1 -14.26 -17.04 23.18
CA MET A 1 -13.86 -15.71 22.68
C MET A 1 -13.72 -15.80 21.18
N SER A 2 -14.52 -15.07 20.40
CA SER A 2 -14.25 -14.91 18.97
C SER A 2 -13.04 -14.00 18.82
N LEU A 3 -11.97 -14.50 18.20
CA LEU A 3 -10.85 -13.66 17.76
C LEU A 3 -11.40 -12.69 16.69
N GLN A 4 -11.64 -11.44 17.07
CA GLN A 4 -11.97 -10.38 16.13
C GLN A 4 -10.68 -9.74 15.63
N TYR A 5 -10.51 -9.67 14.31
CA TYR A 5 -9.40 -8.96 13.70
C TYR A 5 -9.55 -7.44 13.90
N PRO A 6 -8.45 -6.70 14.08
CA PRO A 6 -8.49 -5.24 14.17
C PRO A 6 -8.90 -4.60 12.84
N ASP A 7 -9.47 -3.40 12.91
CA ASP A 7 -9.78 -2.58 11.73
C ASP A 7 -8.50 -2.31 10.92
N SER A 8 -8.60 -2.36 9.59
CA SER A 8 -7.43 -2.26 8.72
C SER A 8 -7.57 -1.21 7.64
N ILE A 9 -6.45 -0.59 7.29
CA ILE A 9 -6.28 0.26 6.11
C ILE A 9 -5.66 -0.61 5.03
N ILE A 10 -6.34 -0.71 3.88
CA ILE A 10 -5.79 -1.37 2.70
C ILE A 10 -5.32 -0.30 1.73
N VAL A 11 -4.03 -0.34 1.39
CA VAL A 11 -3.46 0.51 0.34
C VAL A 11 -3.20 -0.37 -0.88
N LYS A 12 -3.87 -0.05 -1.98
CA LYS A 12 -3.76 -0.77 -3.26
C LYS A 12 -3.08 0.14 -4.28
N LEU A 13 -2.10 -0.37 -5.01
CA LEU A 13 -1.18 0.38 -5.86
C LEU A 13 -1.07 -0.26 -7.23
N SER A 14 -1.10 0.56 -8.27
CA SER A 14 -0.99 0.15 -9.66
C SER A 14 0.44 0.30 -10.16
N PHE A 15 1.15 -0.80 -10.44
CA PHE A 15 2.54 -0.71 -10.86
C PHE A 15 2.69 -0.14 -12.27
N LEU A 16 3.74 0.66 -12.47
CA LEU A 16 4.16 1.18 -13.78
C LEU A 16 5.15 0.23 -14.45
N GLY A 17 4.83 -0.21 -15.67
CA GLY A 17 5.75 -1.00 -16.51
C GLY A 17 6.02 -2.41 -15.99
N TYR A 18 5.20 -2.92 -15.05
CA TYR A 18 5.24 -4.32 -14.63
C TYR A 18 4.06 -5.05 -15.28
N ASP A 19 4.36 -5.87 -16.27
CA ASP A 19 3.38 -6.73 -16.92
C ASP A 19 3.37 -8.14 -16.29
N VAL A 20 2.34 -8.91 -16.60
CA VAL A 20 2.11 -10.24 -16.00
C VAL A 20 3.18 -11.26 -16.35
N LYS A 21 4.02 -11.00 -17.36
CA LYS A 21 5.16 -11.85 -17.71
C LYS A 21 6.35 -11.63 -16.78
N GLY A 22 6.28 -10.65 -15.88
CA GLY A 22 7.28 -10.43 -14.85
C GLY A 22 8.51 -9.69 -15.32
N SER A 23 8.46 -8.99 -16.46
CA SER A 23 9.54 -8.07 -16.85
C SER A 23 9.66 -6.97 -15.80
N GLY A 24 10.82 -6.84 -15.14
CA GLY A 24 11.06 -5.82 -14.11
C GLY A 24 10.80 -6.24 -12.64
N LYS A 25 10.98 -7.53 -12.28
CA LYS A 25 10.78 -8.08 -10.91
C LYS A 25 11.41 -7.28 -9.75
N ALA A 26 12.45 -6.49 -9.99
CA ALA A 26 13.06 -5.65 -8.95
C ALA A 26 12.09 -4.58 -8.42
N LYS A 27 11.27 -3.98 -9.31
CA LYS A 27 10.39 -2.85 -8.94
C LYS A 27 9.26 -3.24 -7.97
N PRO A 28 8.54 -4.36 -8.15
CA PRO A 28 7.54 -4.80 -7.18
C PRO A 28 8.15 -5.16 -5.82
N ASN A 29 9.37 -5.68 -5.78
CA ASN A 29 10.04 -6.03 -4.53
C ASN A 29 10.43 -4.78 -3.73
N ASP A 30 10.93 -3.75 -4.40
CA ASP A 30 11.28 -2.49 -3.75
C ASP A 30 10.05 -1.75 -3.21
N VAL A 31 8.97 -1.70 -4.01
CA VAL A 31 7.69 -1.15 -3.53
C VAL A 31 7.13 -2.00 -2.39
N ARG A 32 7.19 -3.33 -2.46
CA ARG A 32 6.77 -4.20 -1.35
C ARG A 32 7.55 -3.89 -0.07
N ARG A 33 8.89 -3.83 -0.15
CA ARG A 33 9.74 -3.51 1.02
C ARG A 33 9.38 -2.16 1.62
N TRP A 34 9.19 -1.17 0.76
CA TRP A 34 8.80 0.18 1.14
C TRP A 34 7.43 0.24 1.83
N LEU A 35 6.42 -0.44 1.27
CA LEU A 35 5.08 -0.53 1.86
C LEU A 35 5.08 -1.27 3.20
N MET A 36 5.81 -2.38 3.27
CA MET A 36 5.82 -3.28 4.43
C MET A 36 6.74 -2.81 5.57
N GLY A 37 7.47 -1.71 5.42
CA GLY A 37 8.40 -1.29 6.47
C GLY A 37 9.68 -2.13 6.56
N LEU A 38 10.04 -2.88 5.53
CA LEU A 38 11.13 -3.86 5.60
C LEU A 38 12.52 -3.21 5.47
N GLU A 39 13.50 -3.79 6.16
CA GLU A 39 14.91 -3.46 5.99
C GLU A 39 15.32 -3.58 4.51
N LYS A 40 16.19 -2.67 4.06
CA LYS A 40 16.63 -2.53 2.65
C LYS A 40 15.59 -1.95 1.69
N SER A 41 14.57 -1.26 2.20
CA SER A 41 13.75 -0.37 1.38
C SER A 41 14.64 0.68 0.69
N PRO A 42 14.43 1.02 -0.60
CA PRO A 42 15.26 1.98 -1.33
C PRO A 42 15.11 3.42 -0.82
N THR A 43 14.07 3.68 -0.03
CA THR A 43 13.78 4.98 0.58
C THR A 43 13.14 4.76 1.95
N ARG A 44 12.88 5.84 2.68
CA ARG A 44 12.22 5.79 3.99
C ARG A 44 10.86 5.05 3.88
N PRO A 45 10.59 4.00 4.68
CA PRO A 45 9.39 3.20 4.51
C PRO A 45 8.08 3.95 4.75
N LEU A 46 7.03 3.59 3.99
CA LEU A 46 5.75 4.30 4.02
C LEU A 46 5.12 4.34 5.43
N PRO A 47 5.02 3.24 6.19
CA PRO A 47 4.41 3.27 7.51
C PRO A 47 5.14 4.23 8.46
N LEU A 48 6.47 4.27 8.38
CA LEU A 48 7.29 5.17 9.21
C LEU A 48 7.05 6.64 8.86
N VAL A 49 7.02 6.98 7.56
CA VAL A 49 6.72 8.33 7.09
C VAL A 49 5.34 8.77 7.60
N VAL A 50 4.34 7.90 7.50
CA VAL A 50 2.98 8.21 7.96
C VAL A 50 2.92 8.35 9.49
N CYS A 51 3.62 7.50 10.24
CA CYS A 51 3.69 7.60 11.71
C CYS A 51 4.34 8.91 12.19
N GLU A 52 5.35 9.41 11.48
CA GLU A 52 6.05 10.63 11.86
C GLU A 52 5.28 11.90 11.50
N GLU A 53 4.63 11.90 10.34
CA GLU A 53 3.83 13.03 9.87
C GLU A 53 2.46 13.08 10.56
N SER A 54 1.97 11.94 11.04
CA SER A 54 0.79 11.85 11.86
C SER A 54 1.20 11.78 13.33
N GLU A 55 1.18 12.91 14.04
CA GLU A 55 1.35 12.96 15.51
C GLU A 55 0.44 11.97 16.27
N ILE A 56 -0.60 11.50 15.58
CA ILE A 56 -1.69 10.65 16.04
C ILE A 56 -1.39 9.15 15.93
N ALA A 57 -0.43 8.76 15.07
CA ALA A 57 -0.14 7.37 14.70
C ALA A 57 1.28 6.91 15.05
N LYS A 58 2.03 7.70 15.85
CA LYS A 58 3.33 7.29 16.40
C LYS A 58 3.16 5.95 17.13
N GLU A 59 3.58 4.88 16.47
CA GLU A 59 3.61 3.48 16.94
C GLU A 59 2.36 2.61 16.72
N ASP A 60 1.33 3.11 16.03
CA ASP A 60 0.09 2.36 15.84
C ASP A 60 -0.05 1.65 14.47
N LEU A 61 0.84 1.91 13.51
CA LEU A 61 0.72 1.28 12.17
C LEU A 61 1.52 -0.01 12.08
N ILE A 62 0.80 -1.13 11.96
CA ILE A 62 1.39 -2.46 11.83
C ILE A 62 1.12 -3.00 10.42
N PRO A 63 2.13 -3.00 9.52
CA PRO A 63 2.05 -3.71 8.25
C PRO A 63 1.76 -5.20 8.48
N HIS A 64 0.70 -5.70 7.88
CA HIS A 64 0.26 -7.09 8.11
C HIS A 64 0.61 -8.01 6.95
N ALA A 65 0.12 -7.69 5.76
CA ALA A 65 0.21 -8.58 4.61
C ALA A 65 0.34 -7.79 3.32
N PHE A 66 1.17 -8.30 2.41
CA PHE A 66 1.28 -7.80 1.03
C PHE A 66 0.81 -8.88 0.06
N ALA A 67 0.00 -8.46 -0.92
CA ALA A 67 -0.46 -9.29 -2.02
C ALA A 67 -0.08 -8.66 -3.36
N LEU A 68 0.44 -9.49 -4.28
CA LEU A 68 0.61 -9.13 -5.68
C LEU A 68 -0.59 -9.68 -6.47
N ILE A 69 -1.45 -8.78 -6.93
CA ILE A 69 -2.72 -9.08 -7.58
C ILE A 69 -2.57 -8.87 -9.09
N LYS A 70 -3.14 -9.79 -9.87
CA LYS A 70 -3.26 -9.66 -11.33
C LYS A 70 -4.71 -9.28 -11.64
N GLU A 71 -4.93 -8.02 -11.98
CA GLU A 71 -6.27 -7.54 -12.34
C GLU A 71 -6.50 -7.64 -13.85
N PRO A 72 -7.60 -8.26 -14.31
CA PRO A 72 -7.95 -8.29 -15.71
C PRO A 72 -8.28 -6.86 -16.18
N MET A 73 -7.65 -6.42 -17.26
CA MET A 73 -8.05 -5.17 -17.91
C MET A 73 -9.29 -5.45 -18.77
N VAL A 74 -10.41 -4.82 -18.42
CA VAL A 74 -11.72 -5.01 -19.09
C VAL A 74 -11.74 -4.47 -20.53
N THR A 75 -10.66 -3.81 -20.99
CA THR A 75 -10.54 -3.40 -22.39
C THR A 75 -10.31 -4.63 -23.29
N ALA A 76 -11.42 -5.11 -23.86
CA ALA A 76 -11.56 -6.23 -24.80
C ALA A 76 -10.85 -6.01 -26.16
N ARG A 77 -9.54 -5.74 -26.16
CA ARG A 77 -8.69 -5.86 -27.34
C ARG A 77 -7.81 -7.09 -27.19
N LYS A 78 -7.75 -7.94 -28.24
CA LYS A 78 -6.80 -9.05 -28.34
C LYS A 78 -5.40 -8.54 -27.95
N GLY A 79 -4.83 -9.08 -26.88
CA GLY A 79 -3.51 -8.70 -26.38
C GLY A 79 -3.49 -7.71 -25.20
N ALA A 80 -4.65 -7.32 -24.63
CA ALA A 80 -4.68 -6.57 -23.38
C ALA A 80 -3.98 -7.38 -22.27
N LYS A 81 -2.91 -6.81 -21.71
CA LYS A 81 -2.15 -7.45 -20.63
C LYS A 81 -2.87 -7.18 -19.31
N ASN A 82 -3.02 -8.20 -18.46
CA ASN A 82 -3.52 -7.99 -17.10
C ASN A 82 -2.62 -6.96 -16.40
N LYS A 83 -3.24 -6.11 -15.59
CA LYS A 83 -2.54 -5.10 -14.80
C LYS A 83 -2.01 -5.76 -13.54
N ALA A 84 -0.77 -5.46 -13.17
CA ALA A 84 -0.22 -5.91 -11.91
C ALA A 84 -0.42 -4.83 -10.83
N VAL A 85 -0.96 -5.25 -9.71
CA VAL A 85 -1.34 -4.39 -8.59
C VAL A 85 -0.71 -4.94 -7.31
N GLY A 86 -0.16 -4.06 -6.48
CA GLY A 86 0.27 -4.41 -5.13
C GLY A 86 -0.77 -3.95 -4.13
N ALA A 87 -1.16 -4.79 -3.19
CA ALA A 87 -2.01 -4.40 -2.08
C ALA A 87 -1.30 -4.70 -0.76
N ILE A 88 -1.38 -3.77 0.19
CA ILE A 88 -0.92 -3.98 1.56
C ILE A 88 -2.07 -3.74 2.52
N SER A 89 -2.22 -4.61 3.51
CA SER A 89 -3.06 -4.40 4.68
C SER A 89 -2.19 -3.87 5.82
N ILE A 90 -2.64 -2.79 6.46
CA ILE A 90 -1.98 -2.14 7.58
C ILE A 90 -3.02 -2.03 8.70
N TYR A 91 -2.70 -2.59 9.87
CA TYR A 91 -3.54 -2.44 11.05
C TYR A 91 -3.23 -1.13 11.75
N LEU A 92 -4.27 -0.50 12.26
CA LEU A 92 -4.13 0.50 13.30
C LEU A 92 -4.30 -0.22 14.64
N TYR A 93 -3.20 -0.39 15.38
CA TYR A 93 -3.16 -1.18 16.61
C TYR A 93 -4.04 -0.59 17.71
N SER A 94 -3.99 0.74 17.87
CA SER A 94 -4.77 1.44 18.88
C SER A 94 -5.30 2.79 18.37
N GLY A 95 -6.32 3.30 19.07
CA GLY A 95 -6.86 4.63 18.84
C GLY A 95 -8.32 4.67 18.36
N PRO A 96 -9.01 5.81 18.57
CA PRO A 96 -10.41 5.96 18.20
C PRO A 96 -10.64 5.97 16.68
N ALA A 97 -11.85 5.56 16.28
CA ALA A 97 -12.20 5.31 14.87
C ALA A 97 -12.10 6.55 13.97
N ASP A 98 -12.20 7.75 14.54
CA ASP A 98 -12.03 9.04 13.87
C ASP A 98 -10.57 9.30 13.43
N LYS A 99 -9.59 8.63 14.05
CA LYS A 99 -8.18 8.68 13.64
C LYS A 99 -7.93 8.03 12.27
N PHE A 100 -8.74 7.05 11.86
CA PHE A 100 -8.57 6.36 10.57
C PHE A 100 -8.55 7.33 9.39
N TYR A 101 -9.46 8.30 9.37
CA TYR A 101 -9.55 9.26 8.26
C TYR A 101 -8.33 10.19 8.20
N LYS A 102 -7.80 10.62 9.34
CA LYS A 102 -6.59 11.45 9.41
C LYS A 102 -5.37 10.67 8.94
N VAL A 103 -5.24 9.43 9.39
CA VAL A 103 -4.17 8.51 8.94
C VAL A 103 -4.27 8.25 7.44
N CYS A 104 -5.48 8.03 6.90
CA CYS A 104 -5.67 7.92 5.45
C CYS A 104 -5.23 9.17 4.70
N GLY A 105 -5.43 10.37 5.26
CA GLY A 105 -4.90 11.63 4.70
C GLY A 105 -3.39 11.62 4.59
N ALA A 106 -2.69 11.29 5.68
CA ALA A 106 -1.23 11.17 5.69
C ALA A 106 -0.71 10.11 4.71
N PHE A 107 -1.42 8.98 4.57
CA PHE A 107 -1.12 8.00 3.52
C PHE A 107 -1.26 8.59 2.11
N LYS A 108 -2.32 9.34 1.81
CA LYS A 108 -2.49 9.98 0.49
C LYS A 108 -1.32 10.90 0.17
N ASP A 109 -0.96 11.76 1.12
CA ASP A 109 0.11 12.73 0.92
C ASP A 109 1.46 12.05 0.70
N ALA A 110 1.78 11.02 1.51
CA ALA A 110 2.99 10.23 1.36
C ALA A 110 3.03 9.46 0.03
N LEU A 111 1.90 8.89 -0.41
CA LEU A 111 1.78 8.18 -1.68
C LEU A 111 1.90 9.12 -2.88
N GLU A 112 1.33 10.34 -2.82
CA GLU A 112 1.50 11.34 -3.88
C GLU A 112 2.97 11.74 -4.04
N ARG A 113 3.67 12.03 -2.93
CA ARG A 113 5.11 12.35 -2.99
C ARG A 113 5.92 11.18 -3.56
N ALA A 114 5.57 9.95 -3.18
CA ALA A 114 6.29 8.76 -3.60
C ALA A 114 6.17 8.45 -5.10
N LYS A 115 5.16 8.96 -5.82
CA LYS A 115 5.08 8.84 -7.29
C LYS A 115 6.28 9.47 -8.01
N SER A 116 6.95 10.45 -7.38
CA SER A 116 8.14 11.08 -7.94
C SER A 116 9.44 10.28 -7.74
N ILE A 117 9.41 9.25 -6.88
CA ILE A 117 10.59 8.46 -6.53
C ILE A 117 10.81 7.38 -7.59
N ARG A 118 11.91 7.50 -8.36
CA ARG A 118 12.22 6.61 -9.49
C ARG A 118 12.20 5.11 -9.15
N SER A 119 12.65 4.73 -7.96
CA SER A 119 12.66 3.33 -7.49
C SER A 119 11.26 2.79 -7.14
N LEU A 120 10.29 3.67 -6.90
CA LEU A 120 8.90 3.33 -6.59
C LEU A 120 8.01 3.57 -7.83
N SER A 121 8.03 2.61 -8.75
CA SER A 121 7.29 2.73 -10.02
C SER A 121 5.81 2.33 -9.90
N PHE A 122 4.93 3.26 -9.53
CA PHE A 122 3.47 3.07 -9.56
C PHE A 122 2.74 4.32 -10.11
N SER A 123 1.56 4.13 -10.73
CA SER A 123 0.82 5.20 -11.42
C SER A 123 -0.35 5.75 -10.61
N SER A 124 -1.04 4.89 -9.88
CA SER A 124 -2.23 5.23 -9.11
C SER A 124 -2.33 4.38 -7.86
N TYR A 125 -3.14 4.85 -6.91
CA TYR A 125 -3.42 4.13 -5.68
C TYR A 125 -4.87 4.31 -5.26
N GLU A 126 -5.33 3.39 -4.43
CA GLU A 126 -6.63 3.40 -3.76
C GLU A 126 -6.39 3.08 -2.28
N ILE A 127 -7.13 3.75 -1.39
CA ILE A 127 -7.07 3.51 0.06
C ILE A 127 -8.46 3.11 0.52
N PHE A 128 -8.56 1.97 1.17
CA PHE A 128 -9.79 1.45 1.75
C PHE A 128 -9.65 1.36 3.27
N VAL A 129 -10.74 1.57 3.99
CA VAL A 129 -10.84 1.25 5.41
C VAL A 129 -11.76 0.05 5.53
N CYS A 130 -11.21 -1.08 5.95
CA CYS A 130 -11.96 -2.27 6.27
C CYS A 130 -12.28 -2.27 7.76
N LYS A 131 -13.54 -1.93 8.06
CA LYS A 131 -14.08 -1.97 9.43
C LYS A 131 -14.54 -3.39 9.77
N ARG A 132 -14.47 -3.74 11.05
CA ARG A 132 -15.09 -4.93 11.63
C ARG A 132 -16.57 -5.06 11.23
N TRP A 133 -16.99 -6.30 10.99
CA TRP A 133 -18.40 -6.72 10.90
C TRP A 133 -18.74 -7.53 12.15
#